data_AF-A0A183AD96-F1
#
_entry.id   AF-A0A183AD96-F1
#
_cell.length_a   1.000
_cell.length_b   1.000
_cell.length_c   1.000
_cell.angle_alpha   90.00
_cell.angle_beta   90.00
_cell.angle_gamma   90.00
#
_symmetry.space_group_name_H-M   'P 1'
#
loop_
_entity.id
_entity.type
_entity.pdbx_description
1 polymer ?
#
loop_
_entity_poly.entity_id
_entity_poly.type
_entity_poly.pdbx_seq_one_letter_code
_entity_poly.pdbx_strand_id
1 'polypeptide(L)'
;MELPRTEQLNLQASPSEIEEWVERFALWCSIRKGGAQNQSALFFTADGRNLYSLLRNLAFPEAPAKLLYESLKSLLLNHLLPTEFQAHERAKFNSMIHADLVSCREFILQLNKQASRCNYGDRLEEQMCDRLVAGINNLTLQ
;
A
#
# COMPACT_ATOMS: atom_id res chain seq x y z
N MET A 1 2.18 11.08 28.86
CA MET A 1 2.31 9.96 27.92
C MET A 1 3.22 10.42 26.80
N GLU A 2 4.40 9.81 26.67
CA GLU A 2 5.23 9.99 25.48
C GLU A 2 4.50 9.37 24.29
N LEU A 3 4.40 10.11 23.19
CA LEU A 3 3.81 9.57 21.97
C LEU A 3 4.78 8.57 21.35
N PRO A 4 4.31 7.41 20.85
CA PRO A 4 5.17 6.45 20.19
C PRO A 4 5.88 7.11 19.00
N ARG A 5 7.17 6.79 18.77
CA ARG A 5 7.88 7.22 17.56
C ARG A 5 7.24 6.56 16.34
N THR A 6 7.16 7.30 15.23
CA THR A 6 6.82 6.71 13.94
C THR A 6 7.95 5.78 13.48
N GLU A 7 7.59 4.71 12.81
CA GLU A 7 8.53 3.93 12.02
C GLU A 7 8.97 4.74 10.78
N GLN A 8 10.21 4.57 10.33
CA GLN A 8 10.69 5.16 9.08
C GLN A 8 10.18 4.33 7.89
N LEU A 9 9.78 5.00 6.81
CA LEU A 9 9.49 4.38 5.54
C LEU A 9 10.75 3.80 4.92
N ASN A 10 10.70 2.51 4.66
CA ASN A 10 11.67 1.85 3.81
C ASN A 10 11.29 2.09 2.33
N LEU A 11 12.03 2.94 1.62
CA LEU A 11 11.82 3.22 0.19
C LEU A 11 12.04 2.00 -0.73
N GLN A 12 12.59 0.90 -0.20
CA GLN A 12 12.77 -0.37 -0.91
C GLN A 12 11.71 -1.42 -0.52
N ALA A 13 10.74 -1.04 0.33
CA ALA A 13 9.67 -1.94 0.71
C ALA A 13 8.75 -2.26 -0.48
N SER A 14 7.99 -3.34 -0.36
CA SER A 14 7.01 -3.68 -1.37
C SER A 14 5.87 -2.64 -1.40
N PRO A 15 5.16 -2.51 -2.53
CA PRO A 15 4.01 -1.61 -2.66
C PRO A 15 3.01 -1.66 -1.49
N SER A 16 2.65 -2.87 -1.07
CA SER A 16 1.72 -3.08 0.04
C SER A 16 2.26 -2.59 1.39
N GLU A 17 3.56 -2.73 1.64
CA GLU A 17 4.18 -2.26 2.89
C GLU A 17 4.27 -0.72 2.92
N ILE A 18 4.45 -0.09 1.75
CA ILE A 18 4.44 1.37 1.59
C ILE A 18 3.03 1.92 1.85
N GLU A 19 1.99 1.30 1.27
CA GLU A 19 0.59 1.67 1.51
C GLU A 19 0.24 1.53 3.00
N GLU A 20 0.55 0.38 3.61
CA GLU A 20 0.32 0.13 5.03
C GLU A 20 1.04 1.17 5.91
N TRP A 21 2.29 1.51 5.57
CA TRP A 21 3.03 2.54 6.28
C TRP A 21 2.34 3.91 6.20
N VAL A 22 1.85 4.31 5.01
CA VAL A 22 1.14 5.59 4.82
C VAL A 22 -0.15 5.64 5.64
N GLU A 23 -0.89 4.54 5.71
CA GLU A 23 -2.09 4.42 6.55
C GLU A 23 -1.74 4.55 8.04
N ARG A 24 -0.72 3.83 8.51
CA ARG A 24 -0.24 3.91 9.90
C ARG A 24 0.28 5.31 10.24
N PHE A 25 0.95 5.99 9.32
CA PHE A 25 1.40 7.36 9.49
C PHE A 25 0.21 8.34 9.65
N ALA A 26 -0.84 8.17 8.85
CA ALA A 26 -2.06 8.98 8.97
C ALA A 26 -2.76 8.76 10.32
N LEU A 27 -2.87 7.50 10.77
CA LEU A 27 -3.39 7.17 12.09
C LEU A 27 -2.55 7.78 13.21
N TRP A 28 -1.22 7.67 13.11
CA TRP A 28 -0.29 8.28 14.06
C TRP A 28 -0.45 9.80 14.14
N CYS A 29 -0.62 10.47 13.01
CA CYS A 29 -0.91 11.91 12.97
C CYS A 29 -2.22 12.27 13.67
N SER A 30 -3.26 11.42 13.56
CA SER A 30 -4.57 11.69 14.18
C SER A 30 -4.57 11.61 15.71
N ILE A 31 -3.67 10.79 16.29
CA ILE A 31 -3.54 10.61 17.74
C ILE A 31 -2.86 11.84 18.39
N ARG A 32 -2.07 12.61 17.63
CA ARG A 32 -1.46 13.86 18.12
C ARG A 32 -2.51 14.96 18.26
N LYS A 33 -3.08 15.08 19.48
CA LYS A 33 -3.97 16.19 19.88
C LYS A 33 -3.34 17.55 19.52
N GLY A 34 -3.98 18.30 18.63
CA GLY A 34 -3.55 19.64 18.25
C GLY A 34 -4.04 20.16 16.91
N GLY A 35 -4.69 19.36 16.06
CA GLY A 35 -5.53 19.77 14.91
C GLY A 35 -4.88 20.60 13.79
N ALA A 36 -3.69 21.15 14.02
CA ALA A 36 -3.00 22.11 13.17
C ALA A 36 -1.47 21.86 13.18
N GLN A 37 -0.99 20.70 13.66
CA GLN A 37 0.38 20.32 13.35
C GLN A 37 0.42 19.94 11.87
N ASN A 38 1.28 20.65 11.14
CA ASN A 38 1.46 20.46 9.71
C ASN A 38 1.89 19.02 9.46
N GLN A 39 0.97 18.16 8.98
CA GLN A 39 1.25 16.78 8.63
C GLN A 39 2.43 16.69 7.67
N SER A 40 2.62 17.67 6.78
CA SER A 40 3.80 17.77 5.91
C SER A 40 5.09 17.93 6.72
N ALA A 41 5.09 18.74 7.79
CA ALA A 41 6.26 18.88 8.65
C ALA A 41 6.55 17.57 9.40
N LEU A 42 5.50 16.90 9.90
CA LEU A 42 5.64 15.59 10.54
C LEU A 42 6.22 14.56 9.58
N PHE A 43 5.76 14.56 8.32
CA PHE A 43 6.22 13.68 7.27
C PHE A 43 7.72 13.81 7.03
N PHE A 44 8.24 15.04 6.96
CA PHE A 44 9.68 15.26 6.81
C PHE A 44 10.50 14.91 8.07
N THR A 45 9.92 15.07 9.28
CA THR A 45 10.62 14.73 10.53
C THR A 45 10.65 13.24 10.82
N ALA A 46 9.60 12.51 10.41
CA ALA A 46 9.47 11.08 10.63
C ALA A 46 10.45 10.28 9.77
N ASP A 47 10.70 10.74 8.54
CA ASP A 47 11.26 9.89 7.49
C ASP A 47 12.66 10.29 6.99
N GLY A 48 13.23 11.35 7.58
CA GLY A 48 14.62 11.72 7.41
C GLY A 48 15.00 12.24 6.01
N ARG A 49 16.30 12.19 5.71
CA ARG A 49 16.93 12.88 4.57
C ARG A 49 16.53 12.29 3.21
N ASN A 50 16.36 10.97 3.13
CA ASN A 50 16.15 10.26 1.87
C ASN A 50 14.77 10.58 1.28
N LEU A 51 13.71 10.51 2.11
CA LEU A 51 12.37 10.89 1.67
C LEU A 51 12.30 12.36 1.25
N TYR A 52 12.91 13.26 2.03
CA TYR A 52 12.94 14.69 1.69
C TYR A 52 13.62 14.93 0.33
N SER A 53 14.76 14.28 0.08
CA SER A 53 15.47 14.39 -1.20
C SER A 53 14.63 13.88 -2.36
N LEU A 54 13.93 12.77 -2.18
CA LEU A 54 13.02 12.22 -3.18
C LEU A 54 11.88 13.20 -3.50
N LEU A 55 11.15 13.65 -2.47
CA LEU A 55 10.03 14.57 -2.63
C LEU A 55 10.45 15.93 -3.19
N ARG A 56 11.67 16.39 -2.87
CA ARG A 56 12.23 17.61 -3.47
C ARG A 56 12.40 17.48 -4.98
N ASN A 57 12.82 16.32 -5.46
CA ASN A 57 12.95 16.07 -6.89
C ASN A 57 11.58 15.92 -7.56
N LEU A 58 10.65 15.22 -6.90
CA LEU A 58 9.28 15.00 -7.41
C LEU A 58 8.42 16.28 -7.42
N ALA A 59 8.64 17.20 -6.47
CA ALA A 59 7.87 18.44 -6.36
C ALA A 59 8.39 19.58 -7.25
N PHE A 60 9.53 19.41 -7.94
CA PHE A 60 10.11 20.47 -8.77
C PHE A 60 9.11 20.96 -9.84
N PRO A 61 8.93 22.28 -10.03
CA PRO A 61 9.74 23.41 -9.54
C PRO A 61 9.37 23.97 -8.16
N GLU A 62 8.37 23.40 -7.48
CA GLU A 62 7.93 23.85 -6.17
C GLU A 62 8.81 23.29 -5.03
N ALA A 63 8.74 23.93 -3.86
CA ALA A 63 9.41 23.42 -2.67
C ALA A 63 8.46 22.45 -1.94
N PRO A 64 8.89 21.22 -1.61
CA PRO A 64 8.04 20.22 -0.98
C PRO A 64 7.50 20.68 0.39
N ALA A 65 8.20 21.61 1.06
CA ALA A 65 7.75 22.23 2.31
C ALA A 65 6.51 23.13 2.16
N LYS A 66 6.17 23.57 0.94
CA LYS A 66 4.98 24.36 0.63
C LYS A 66 3.76 23.49 0.30
N LEU A 67 3.97 22.20 0.06
CA LEU A 67 2.92 21.26 -0.32
C LEU A 67 2.15 20.76 0.89
N LEU A 68 0.85 20.53 0.69
CA LEU A 68 0.00 19.84 1.65
C LEU A 68 0.37 18.35 1.70
N TYR A 69 0.08 17.70 2.83
CA TYR A 69 0.37 16.30 3.03
C TYR A 69 -0.25 15.41 1.94
N GLU A 70 -1.50 15.68 1.52
CA GLU A 70 -2.14 14.90 0.45
C GLU A 70 -1.41 15.00 -0.89
N SER A 71 -0.83 16.18 -1.22
CA SER A 71 0.00 16.34 -2.42
C SER A 71 1.31 15.58 -2.30
N LEU A 72 1.97 15.63 -1.13
CA LEU A 72 3.21 14.90 -0.86
C LEU A 72 3.00 13.37 -0.90
N LYS A 73 1.93 12.90 -0.27
CA LYS A 73 1.50 11.50 -0.29
C LYS A 73 1.24 11.04 -1.73
N SER A 74 0.52 11.84 -2.52
CA SER A 74 0.23 11.50 -3.92
C SER A 74 1.51 11.42 -4.76
N LEU A 75 2.43 12.39 -4.62
CA LEU A 75 3.73 12.35 -5.30
C LEU A 75 4.53 11.08 -4.93
N LEU A 76 4.57 10.75 -3.64
CA LEU A 76 5.27 9.57 -3.16
C LEU A 76 4.67 8.28 -3.72
N LEU A 77 3.35 8.09 -3.58
CA LEU A 77 2.66 6.89 -4.01
C LEU A 77 2.74 6.72 -5.54
N ASN A 78 2.57 7.79 -6.32
CA ASN A 78 2.70 7.71 -7.78
C ASN A 78 4.10 7.31 -8.23
N HIS A 79 5.14 7.69 -7.48
CA HIS A 79 6.51 7.31 -7.81
C HIS A 79 6.85 5.88 -7.38
N LEU A 80 6.47 5.49 -6.16
CA LEU A 80 6.81 4.18 -5.60
C LEU A 80 5.86 3.06 -6.06
N LEU A 81 4.65 3.41 -6.47
CA LEU A 81 3.59 2.49 -6.92
C LEU A 81 3.17 2.85 -8.36
N PRO A 82 4.06 2.74 -9.36
CA PRO A 82 3.69 3.05 -10.73
C PRO A 82 2.51 2.19 -11.17
N THR A 83 1.55 2.80 -11.88
CA THR A 83 0.30 2.15 -12.31
C THR A 83 0.53 0.88 -13.14
N GLU A 84 1.70 0.75 -13.78
CA GLU A 84 2.15 -0.45 -14.50
C GLU A 84 2.21 -1.71 -13.60
N PHE A 85 2.26 -1.54 -12.28
CA PHE A 85 2.26 -2.65 -11.34
C PHE A 85 0.90 -3.36 -11.22
N GLN A 86 -0.22 -2.69 -11.53
CA GLN A 86 -1.55 -3.31 -11.36
C GLN A 86 -1.74 -4.52 -12.28
N ALA A 87 -1.29 -4.44 -13.53
CA ALA A 87 -1.38 -5.55 -14.47
C ALA A 87 -0.53 -6.75 -13.99
N HIS A 88 0.66 -6.47 -13.44
CA HIS A 88 1.53 -7.50 -12.86
C HIS A 88 0.88 -8.18 -11.64
N GLU A 89 0.31 -7.39 -10.73
CA GLU A 89 -0.36 -7.89 -9.53
C GLU A 89 -1.61 -8.72 -9.87
N ARG A 90 -2.38 -8.29 -10.87
CA ARG A 90 -3.52 -9.04 -11.42
C ARG A 90 -3.08 -10.33 -12.10
N ALA A 91 -2.00 -10.32 -12.86
CA ALA A 91 -1.44 -11.54 -13.46
C ALA A 91 -1.01 -12.53 -12.38
N LYS A 92 -0.34 -12.05 -11.32
CA LYS A 92 0.05 -12.88 -10.18
C LYS A 92 -1.17 -13.43 -9.45
N PHE A 93 -2.18 -12.62 -9.17
CA PHE A 93 -3.47 -13.07 -8.62
C PHE A 93 -4.07 -14.18 -9.48
N ASN A 94 -4.17 -13.97 -10.78
CA ASN A 94 -4.73 -14.93 -11.75
C ASN A 94 -3.88 -16.20 -11.94
N SER A 95 -2.64 -16.22 -11.46
CA SER A 95 -1.77 -17.41 -11.46
C SER A 95 -1.86 -18.24 -10.17
N MET A 96 -2.58 -17.76 -9.14
CA MET A 96 -2.65 -18.45 -7.85
C MET A 96 -3.51 -19.72 -7.92
N ILE A 97 -2.93 -20.83 -7.44
CA ILE A 97 -3.55 -22.14 -7.38
C ILE A 97 -3.43 -22.65 -5.94
N HIS A 98 -4.47 -23.33 -5.45
CA HIS A 98 -4.51 -23.98 -4.16
C HIS A 98 -3.50 -25.14 -4.14
N ALA A 99 -2.55 -25.08 -3.22
CA ALA A 99 -1.55 -26.13 -3.04
C ALA A 99 -2.09 -27.23 -2.11
N ASP A 100 -1.76 -28.49 -2.40
CA ASP A 100 -2.28 -29.69 -1.73
C ASP A 100 -2.15 -29.67 -0.19
N LEU A 101 -1.10 -29.03 0.33
CA LEU A 101 -0.80 -28.95 1.77
C LEU A 101 -1.30 -27.67 2.46
N VAL A 102 -1.91 -26.75 1.70
CA VAL A 102 -2.42 -25.47 2.21
C VAL A 102 -3.91 -25.65 2.52
N SER A 103 -4.40 -25.15 3.65
CA SER A 103 -5.85 -25.20 3.91
C SER A 103 -6.60 -24.21 3.01
N CYS A 104 -7.88 -24.48 2.70
CA CYS A 104 -8.69 -23.53 1.93
C CYS A 104 -8.74 -22.14 2.58
N ARG A 105 -8.79 -22.07 3.92
CA ARG A 105 -8.77 -20.81 4.67
C ARG A 105 -7.47 -20.03 4.44
N GLU A 106 -6.34 -20.72 4.47
CA GLU A 106 -5.03 -20.11 4.25
C GLU A 106 -4.91 -19.60 2.81
N PHE A 107 -5.41 -20.37 1.83
CA PHE A 107 -5.45 -19.93 0.44
C PHE A 107 -6.32 -18.69 0.23
N ILE A 108 -7.48 -18.61 0.90
CA ILE A 108 -8.33 -17.40 0.88
C ILE A 108 -7.57 -16.20 1.47
N LEU A 109 -6.82 -16.36 2.55
CA LEU A 109 -6.00 -15.28 3.11
C LEU A 109 -4.91 -14.81 2.12
N GLN A 110 -4.27 -15.76 1.43
CA GLN A 110 -3.29 -15.43 0.39
C GLN A 110 -3.94 -14.69 -0.79
N LEU A 111 -5.11 -15.13 -1.24
CA LEU A 111 -5.88 -14.45 -2.29
C LEU A 111 -6.28 -13.03 -1.87
N ASN A 112 -6.78 -12.85 -0.64
CA ASN A 112 -7.11 -11.53 -0.09
C ASN A 112 -5.91 -10.58 -0.11
N LYS A 113 -4.75 -11.08 0.35
CA LYS A 113 -3.50 -10.32 0.38
C LYS A 113 -3.02 -9.93 -1.02
N GLN A 114 -3.23 -10.78 -2.01
CA GLN A 114 -2.84 -10.48 -3.40
C GLN A 114 -3.87 -9.55 -4.08
N ALA A 115 -5.17 -9.71 -3.79
CA ALA A 115 -6.24 -8.90 -4.35
C ALA A 115 -6.17 -7.43 -3.90
N SER A 116 -5.70 -7.16 -2.67
CA SER A 116 -5.51 -5.78 -2.19
C SER A 116 -4.55 -4.97 -3.08
N ARG A 117 -3.60 -5.64 -3.74
CA ARG A 117 -2.60 -5.04 -4.64
C ARG A 117 -3.09 -4.90 -6.08
N CYS A 118 -4.25 -5.46 -6.42
CA CYS A 118 -4.76 -5.53 -7.80
C CYS A 118 -5.63 -4.34 -8.20
N ASN A 119 -6.05 -3.50 -7.24
CA ASN A 119 -6.94 -2.36 -7.45
C ASN A 119 -8.16 -2.73 -8.33
N TYR A 120 -8.94 -3.72 -7.92
CA TYR A 120 -10.13 -4.17 -8.67
C TYR A 120 -11.34 -3.24 -8.54
N GLY A 121 -11.31 -2.31 -7.57
CA GLY A 121 -12.44 -1.42 -7.28
C GLY A 121 -13.72 -2.21 -7.03
N ASP A 122 -14.81 -1.80 -7.67
CA ASP A 122 -16.14 -2.40 -7.50
C ASP A 122 -16.23 -3.87 -7.94
N ARG A 123 -15.22 -4.38 -8.66
CA ARG A 123 -15.17 -5.77 -9.14
C ARG A 123 -14.43 -6.71 -8.19
N LEU A 124 -13.98 -6.25 -7.02
CA LEU A 124 -13.17 -7.06 -6.10
C LEU A 124 -13.87 -8.38 -5.73
N GLU A 125 -15.14 -8.33 -5.35
CA GLU A 125 -15.90 -9.51 -4.92
C GLU A 125 -16.07 -10.55 -6.05
N GLU A 126 -16.40 -10.08 -7.26
CA GLU A 126 -16.48 -10.90 -8.47
C GLU A 126 -15.14 -11.61 -8.74
N GLN A 127 -14.04 -10.87 -8.73
CA GLN A 127 -12.70 -11.42 -9.00
C GLN A 127 -12.23 -12.40 -7.92
N MET A 128 -12.61 -12.17 -6.66
CA MET A 128 -12.31 -13.10 -5.56
C MET A 128 -13.02 -14.43 -5.74
N CYS A 129 -14.32 -14.40 -6.07
CA CYS A 129 -15.11 -15.61 -6.34
C CYS A 129 -14.55 -16.39 -7.53
N ASP A 130 -14.35 -15.71 -8.67
CA ASP A 130 -13.84 -16.33 -9.90
C ASP A 130 -12.50 -17.02 -9.66
N ARG A 131 -11.58 -16.32 -8.97
CA ARG A 131 -10.24 -16.85 -8.70
C ARG A 131 -10.25 -17.97 -7.67
N LEU A 132 -11.11 -17.91 -6.67
CA LEU A 132 -11.26 -18.98 -5.69
C LEU A 132 -11.74 -20.27 -6.38
N VAL A 133 -12.78 -20.17 -7.21
CA VAL A 133 -13.31 -21.33 -7.97
C VAL A 133 -12.25 -21.86 -8.94
N ALA A 134 -11.61 -21.00 -9.73
CA ALA A 134 -10.59 -21.41 -10.69
C ALA A 134 -9.29 -21.91 -10.04
N GLY A 135 -9.00 -21.51 -8.80
CA GLY A 135 -7.76 -21.81 -8.08
C GLY A 135 -7.82 -23.06 -7.24
N ILE A 136 -9.00 -23.52 -6.81
CA ILE A 136 -9.12 -24.77 -6.07
C ILE A 136 -8.97 -25.93 -7.08
N ASN A 137 -7.91 -26.74 -6.90
CA ASN A 137 -7.72 -27.99 -7.63
C ASN A 137 -8.71 -29.05 -7.14
N ASN A 138 -10.01 -28.82 -7.30
CA ASN A 138 -11.03 -29.82 -7.05
C ASN A 138 -11.54 -30.33 -8.40
N LEU A 139 -11.17 -31.56 -8.75
CA LEU A 139 -11.71 -32.31 -9.89
C LEU A 139 -13.24 -32.39 -9.90
N THR A 140 -13.89 -32.17 -8.75
CA THR A 140 -15.36 -32.19 -8.62
C THR A 140 -16.05 -30.92 -9.15
N LEU A 141 -15.31 -29.84 -9.41
CA LEU A 141 -15.83 -28.58 -9.97
C LEU A 141 -15.39 -28.34 -11.43
N GLN A 142 -14.58 -29.23 -12.01
CA GLN A 142 -14.17 -29.23 -13.42
C GLN A 142 -15.03 -30.22 -14.22
#